data_AF-A0A0Q5NDK9-F1
#
_entry.id   AF-A0A0Q5NDK9-F1
#
_cell.length_a   1.000
_cell.length_b   1.000
_cell.length_c   1.000
_cell.angle_alpha   90.00
_cell.angle_beta   90.00
_cell.angle_gamma   90.00
#
_symmetry.space_group_name_H-M   'P 1'
#
loop_
_entity.id
_entity.type
_entity.pdbx_description
1 polymer ?
#
loop_
_entity_poly.entity_id
_entity_poly.type
_entity_poly.pdbx_seq_one_letter_code
_entity_poly.pdbx_strand_id
1 'polypeptide(L)' 'MMNKSKTELSAFLRKVKHLRGFGDMDSYKYVRKLEDLGHADKYELRQIIDGFSTPETYDMAKSALIIQIEKRIEDDNR' A
#
# COMPACT_ATOMS: atom_id res chain seq x y z
N MET A 1 -15.01 16.58 -12.35
CA MET A 1 -14.87 15.12 -12.53
C MET A 1 -13.93 14.61 -11.44
N MET A 2 -14.37 13.71 -10.55
CA MET A 2 -13.41 13.03 -9.66
C MET A 2 -12.50 12.15 -10.53
N ASN A 3 -11.19 12.35 -10.45
CA ASN A 3 -10.22 11.48 -11.11
C ASN A 3 -10.52 10.04 -10.68
N LYS A 4 -10.80 9.14 -11.64
CA LYS A 4 -11.07 7.72 -11.36
C LYS A 4 -9.95 7.11 -10.51
N SER A 5 -8.70 7.50 -10.78
CA SER A 5 -7.49 7.20 -9.98
C SER A 5 -7.66 7.47 -8.49
N LYS A 6 -8.19 8.64 -8.11
CA LYS A 6 -8.37 9.04 -6.71
C LYS A 6 -9.38 8.17 -5.97
N THR A 7 -10.51 7.87 -6.63
CA THR A 7 -11.55 7.01 -6.06
C THR A 7 -11.03 5.59 -5.87
N GLU A 8 -10.24 5.09 -6.83
CA GLU A 8 -9.61 3.77 -6.76
C GLU A 8 -8.54 3.69 -5.67
N LEU A 9 -7.69 4.71 -5.54
CA LEU A 9 -6.67 4.81 -4.47
C LEU A 9 -7.29 4.94 -3.09
N SER A 10 -8.36 5.71 -2.95
CA SER A 10 -9.08 5.85 -1.67
C SER A 10 -9.75 4.55 -1.25
N ALA A 11 -10.35 3.81 -2.21
CA ALA A 11 -10.90 2.49 -1.97
C ALA A 11 -9.80 1.46 -1.64
N PHE A 12 -8.64 1.59 -2.28
CA PHE A 12 -7.48 0.76 -2.04
C PHE A 12 -6.88 0.98 -0.64
N LEU A 13 -6.75 2.24 -0.20
CA LEU A 13 -6.32 2.61 1.15
C LEU A 13 -7.21 1.96 2.22
N ARG A 14 -8.53 1.97 2.01
CA ARG A 14 -9.46 1.30 2.93
C ARG A 14 -9.18 -0.19 3.05
N LYS A 15 -8.88 -0.87 1.93
CA LYS A 15 -8.56 -2.31 1.95
C LYS A 15 -7.28 -2.60 2.73
N VAL A 16 -6.23 -1.80 2.52
CA VAL A 16 -4.96 -1.94 3.26
C VAL A 16 -5.15 -1.70 4.76
N LYS A 17 -5.96 -0.71 5.16
CA LYS A 17 -6.27 -0.45 6.58
C LYS A 17 -6.96 -1.64 7.27
N HIS A 18 -7.73 -2.45 6.53
CA HIS A 18 -8.44 -3.63 7.05
C HIS A 18 -7.62 -4.93 7.07
N LEU A 19 -6.35 -4.91 6.63
CA LEU A 19 -5.47 -6.07 6.75
C LEU A 19 -5.41 -6.56 8.20
N ARG A 20 -5.63 -7.87 8.41
CA ARG A 20 -5.95 -8.45 9.73
C ARG A 20 -4.74 -8.83 10.58
N GLY A 21 -3.55 -8.86 10.00
CA GLY A 21 -2.32 -9.20 10.70
C GLY A 21 -1.39 -10.09 9.88
N PHE A 22 -0.27 -10.46 10.48
CA PHE A 22 0.71 -11.37 9.87
C PHE A 22 0.07 -12.64 9.29
N GLY A 23 0.53 -13.04 8.09
CA GLY A 23 -0.02 -14.19 7.36
C GLY A 23 -1.23 -13.86 6.47
N ASP A 24 -1.72 -12.62 6.48
CA ASP A 24 -2.74 -12.16 5.54
C ASP A 24 -2.15 -12.10 4.12
N MET A 25 -2.50 -13.09 3.29
CA MET A 25 -2.02 -13.20 1.90
C MET A 25 -2.38 -11.97 1.05
N ASP A 26 -3.39 -11.19 1.45
CA ASP A 26 -3.76 -9.99 0.72
C ASP A 26 -2.71 -8.87 0.88
N SER A 27 -1.86 -8.92 1.91
CA SER A 27 -0.76 -7.96 2.12
C SER A 27 0.18 -7.90 0.92
N TYR A 28 0.63 -9.05 0.42
CA TYR A 28 1.51 -9.15 -0.76
C TYR A 28 0.82 -8.71 -2.05
N LYS A 29 -0.48 -9.02 -2.19
CA LYS A 29 -1.28 -8.59 -3.36
C LYS A 29 -1.42 -7.08 -3.41
N TYR A 30 -1.55 -6.44 -2.25
CA TYR A 30 -1.67 -4.98 -2.19
C TYR A 30 -0.35 -4.30 -2.54
N VAL A 31 0.81 -4.81 -2.11
CA VAL A 31 2.08 -4.20 -2.54
C VAL A 31 2.30 -4.34 -4.06
N ARG A 32 2.00 -5.50 -4.65
CA ARG A 32 2.02 -5.70 -6.11
C ARG A 32 1.10 -4.74 -6.84
N LYS A 33 -0.12 -4.56 -6.33
CA LYS A 33 -1.09 -3.65 -6.93
C LYS A 33 -0.63 -2.19 -6.88
N LEU A 34 0.13 -1.81 -5.84
CA LEU A 34 0.76 -0.49 -5.78
C LEU A 34 1.91 -0.35 -6.79
N GLU A 35 2.68 -1.43 -7.03
CA GLU A 35 3.69 -1.49 -8.09
C GLU A 35 3.07 -1.31 -9.49
N ASP A 36 1.96 -2.00 -9.76
CA ASP A 36 1.25 -1.92 -11.05
C ASP A 36 0.66 -0.54 -11.33
N LEU A 37 0.35 0.22 -10.27
CA LEU A 37 -0.04 1.61 -10.40
C LEU A 37 1.15 2.49 -10.86
N GLY A 38 2.40 1.99 -10.83
CA GLY A 38 3.56 2.65 -11.44
C GLY A 38 4.11 3.84 -10.64
N HIS A 39 3.87 3.87 -9.33
CA HIS A 39 3.96 5.10 -8.55
C HIS A 39 4.76 5.01 -7.25
N ALA A 40 5.48 3.91 -7.03
CA ALA A 40 6.38 3.76 -5.89
C ALA A 40 7.74 3.20 -6.30
N ASP A 41 8.78 3.60 -5.59
CA ASP A 41 10.13 3.10 -5.81
C ASP A 41 10.18 1.58 -5.54
N LYS A 42 10.74 0.82 -6.48
CA LYS A 42 10.81 -0.65 -6.39
C LYS A 42 11.57 -1.12 -5.16
N TYR A 43 12.56 -0.37 -4.70
CA TYR A 43 13.30 -0.65 -3.48
C TYR A 43 12.42 -0.45 -2.24
N GLU A 44 11.66 0.64 -2.17
CA GLU A 44 10.73 0.88 -1.06
C GLU A 44 9.62 -0.18 -1.02
N LEU A 45 9.05 -0.54 -2.17
CA LEU A 45 8.05 -1.61 -2.25
C LEU A 45 8.62 -2.97 -1.81
N ARG A 46 9.87 -3.27 -2.17
CA ARG A 46 10.55 -4.48 -1.73
C ARG A 46 10.73 -4.51 -0.22
N GLN A 47 11.12 -3.39 0.40
CA GLN A 47 11.22 -3.30 1.86
C GLN A 47 9.86 -3.52 2.55
N ILE A 48 8.77 -3.04 1.95
CA ILE A 48 7.42 -3.28 2.47
C ILE A 48 7.04 -4.77 2.36
N ILE A 49 7.35 -5.43 1.24
CA ILE A 49 7.15 -6.88 1.05
C ILE A 49 7.94 -7.67 2.10
N ASP A 50 9.22 -7.35 2.27
CA ASP A 50 10.08 -8.02 3.23
C ASP A 50 9.57 -7.80 4.67
N GLY A 51 9.03 -6.61 4.97
CA GLY A 51 8.42 -6.33 6.26
C GLY A 51 7.10 -7.11 6.52
N PHE A 52 6.41 -7.60 5.50
CA PHE A 52 5.27 -8.51 5.68
C PHE A 52 5.68 -9.98 5.93
N SER A 53 6.98 -10.29 5.90
CA SER A 53 7.50 -11.65 6.05
C SER A 53 7.65 -12.12 7.50
N THR A 54 7.59 -11.22 8.48
CA THR A 54 7.61 -11.58 9.91
C THR A 54 6.52 -10.86 10.71
N PRO A 55 6.03 -11.46 11.82
CA PRO A 55 5.08 -10.81 12.72
C PRO A 55 5.59 -9.49 13.29
N GLU A 56 6.89 -9.43 13.62
CA GLU A 56 7.53 -8.28 14.27
C GLU A 56 7.61 -7.07 13.35
N THR A 57 7.76 -7.30 12.04
CA THR A 57 7.86 -6.22 11.05
C THR A 57 6.54 -5.90 10.36
N TYR A 58 5.50 -6.71 10.58
CA TYR A 58 4.24 -6.63 9.87
C TYR A 58 3.56 -5.27 10.01
N ASP A 59 3.40 -4.77 11.24
CA ASP A 59 2.69 -3.51 11.48
C ASP A 59 3.48 -2.30 10.96
N MET A 60 4.81 -2.37 10.98
CA MET A 60 5.67 -1.38 10.35
C MET A 60 5.50 -1.37 8.83
N ALA A 61 5.47 -2.55 8.19
CA ALA A 61 5.23 -2.69 6.77
C ALA A 61 3.85 -2.18 6.35
N LYS A 62 2.81 -2.52 7.13
CA LYS A 62 1.45 -2.01 6.92
C LYS A 62 1.40 -0.49 6.99
N SER A 63 2.07 0.11 7.98
CA SER A 63 2.14 1.55 8.14
C SER A 63 2.88 2.23 6.99
N ALA A 64 4.00 1.66 6.55
CA ALA A 64 4.76 2.15 5.40
C ALA A 64 3.93 2.10 4.10
N LEU A 65 3.18 1.01 3.88
CA LEU A 65 2.27 0.88 2.73
C LEU A 65 1.16 1.94 2.76
N ILE A 66 0.57 2.20 3.93
CA ILE A 66 -0.45 3.25 4.11
C ILE A 66 0.12 4.63 3.75
N ILE A 67 1.31 4.97 4.26
CA ILE A 67 1.96 6.26 3.99
C ILE A 67 2.21 6.44 2.48
N GLN A 68 2.67 5.41 1.78
CA GLN A 68 2.88 5.48 0.33
C GLN A 68 1.59 5.75 -0.44
N ILE A 69 0.49 5.10 -0.05
CA ILE A 69 -0.82 5.31 -0.66
C ILE A 69 -1.36 6.72 -0.35
N GLU A 70 -1.16 7.22 0.88
CA GLU A 70 -1.60 8.55 1.29
C GLU A 70 -0.84 9.66 0.56
N LYS A 71 0.50 9.57 0.49
CA LYS A 71 1.33 10.47 -0.33
C LYS A 71 0.84 10.51 -1.79
N ARG A 72 0.50 9.35 -2.35
CA ARG A 72 -0.01 9.28 -3.71
C ARG A 72 -1.34 9.98 -3.90
N ILE A 73 -2.27 9.85 -2.94
CA ILE A 73 -3.55 10.56 -2.98
C ILE A 73 -3.32 12.08 -2.93
N GLU A 74 -2.32 12.54 -2.18
CA GLU A 74 -1.94 13.96 -2.12
C GLU A 74 -1.32 14.46 -3.42
N ASP A 75 -0.41 13.71 -4.03
CA ASP A 75 0.19 14.04 -5.33
C ASP A 75 -0.85 14.11 -6.45
N ASP A 76 -1.85 13.22 -6.47
CA ASP A 76 -2.98 13.26 -7.42
C ASP A 76 -3.91 14.49 -7.24
N ASN A 77 -3.78 15.24 -6.12
CA ASN A 77 -4.56 16.46 -5.85
C ASN A 77 -3.80 17.76 -6.20
N ARG A 78 -2.51 17.68 -6.55
CA ARG A 78 -1.70 18.81 -7.01
C ARG A 78 -1.74 18.94 -8.53
#